data_AF-K6XDJ4-F1
#
_entry.id   AF-K6XDJ4-F1
#
_cell.length_a   1.000
_cell.length_b   1.000
_cell.length_c   1.000
_cell.angle_alpha   90.00
_cell.angle_beta   90.00
_cell.angle_gamma   90.00
#
_symmetry.space_group_name_H-M   'P 1'
#
loop_
_entity.id
_entity.type
_entity.pdbx_description
1 polymer ?
#
loop_
_entity_poly.entity_id
_entity_poly.type
_entity_poly.pdbx_seq_one_letter_code
_entity_poly.pdbx_strand_id
1 'polypeptide(L)'
;MDLLNFTSDVMALFLMWLFVNASIHKLQVDNRNYYQQLFSDYGLRNKNIAIALCYFLGVVEMTLAFTILFEATRSQAAILSVLLLSVYLIGMTVQLIQGKRDMSCGCSGANSQLKISWPLIIRNGVLIVLTLNCTLPGAGFPPQLWFAVLMASGFMILTYSCVENLIVNAQKISILRAY
;
A
#
# COMPACT_ATOMS: atom_id res chain seq x y z
N MET A 1 11.26 -10.76 -25.86
CA MET A 1 11.14 -10.36 -24.45
C MET A 1 10.14 -11.26 -23.79
N ASP A 2 10.50 -11.83 -22.66
CA ASP A 2 9.63 -12.74 -21.94
C ASP A 2 8.48 -11.97 -21.30
N LEU A 3 7.27 -12.51 -21.42
CA LEU A 3 6.05 -11.96 -20.80
C LEU A 3 6.25 -11.66 -19.31
N LEU A 4 7.08 -12.45 -18.64
CA LEU A 4 7.44 -12.32 -17.23
C LEU A 4 8.21 -11.03 -16.89
N ASN A 5 9.10 -10.58 -17.78
CA ASN A 5 9.88 -9.36 -17.54
C ASN A 5 8.99 -8.12 -17.72
N PHE A 6 8.09 -8.17 -18.71
CA PHE A 6 7.09 -7.13 -18.93
C PHE A 6 6.15 -6.98 -17.74
N THR A 7 5.63 -8.08 -17.19
CA THR A 7 4.75 -8.02 -16.01
C THR A 7 5.50 -7.49 -14.79
N SER A 8 6.76 -7.90 -14.57
CA SER A 8 7.60 -7.39 -13.48
C SER A 8 7.77 -5.86 -13.53
N ASP A 9 8.05 -5.29 -14.71
CA ASP A 9 8.19 -3.84 -14.89
C ASP A 9 6.87 -3.07 -14.64
N VAL A 10 5.74 -3.62 -15.08
CA VAL A 10 4.40 -3.05 -14.82
C VAL A 10 4.10 -3.01 -13.32
N MET A 11 4.36 -4.10 -12.61
CA MET A 11 4.15 -4.18 -11.16
C MET A 11 5.07 -3.21 -10.41
N ALA A 12 6.33 -3.06 -10.84
CA ALA A 12 7.28 -2.16 -10.22
C ALA A 12 6.81 -0.69 -10.26
N LEU A 13 6.28 -0.21 -11.39
CA LEU A 13 5.71 1.14 -11.47
C LEU A 13 4.45 1.31 -10.64
N PHE A 14 3.57 0.31 -10.64
CA PHE A 14 2.37 0.33 -9.81
C PHE A 14 2.73 0.39 -8.31
N LEU A 15 3.69 -0.41 -7.86
CA LEU A 15 4.16 -0.42 -6.48
C LEU A 15 4.90 0.87 -6.10
N MET A 16 5.70 1.42 -7.01
CA MET A 16 6.31 2.73 -6.82
C MET A 16 5.23 3.79 -6.55
N TRP A 17 4.19 3.87 -7.38
CA TRP A 17 3.08 4.79 -7.16
C TRP A 17 2.38 4.53 -5.83
N LEU A 18 2.11 3.27 -5.48
CA LEU A 18 1.44 2.90 -4.23
C LEU A 18 2.26 3.35 -3.00
N PHE A 19 3.55 3.03 -2.97
CA PHE A 19 4.42 3.37 -1.84
C PHE A 19 4.70 4.86 -1.77
N VAL A 20 4.88 5.57 -2.89
CA VAL A 20 5.03 7.04 -2.88
C VAL A 20 3.82 7.70 -2.24
N ASN A 21 2.59 7.32 -2.63
CA ASN A 21 1.39 7.90 -2.03
C ASN A 21 1.30 7.60 -0.53
N ALA A 22 1.54 6.35 -0.12
CA ALA A 22 1.54 5.98 1.30
C ALA A 22 2.59 6.76 2.11
N SER A 23 3.78 6.96 1.53
CA SER A 23 4.89 7.69 2.15
C SER A 23 4.58 9.16 2.32
N ILE A 24 4.06 9.82 1.26
CA ILE A 24 3.70 11.24 1.29
C ILE A 24 2.74 11.51 2.44
N HIS A 25 1.71 10.66 2.60
CA HIS A 25 0.75 10.84 3.68
C HIS A 25 1.39 10.72 5.07
N LYS A 26 2.32 9.78 5.28
CA LYS A 26 3.02 9.59 6.57
C LYS A 26 4.03 10.69 6.87
N LEU A 27 4.69 11.22 5.85
CA LEU A 27 5.72 12.26 5.99
C LEU A 27 5.14 13.67 6.09
N GLN A 28 3.89 13.87 5.65
CA GLN A 28 3.21 15.15 5.73
C GLN A 28 2.95 15.55 7.19
N VAL A 29 3.42 16.76 7.56
CA VAL A 29 3.32 17.29 8.92
C VAL A 29 1.87 17.45 9.37
N ASP A 30 0.97 17.82 8.46
CA ASP A 30 -0.46 18.02 8.75
C ASP A 30 -1.16 16.74 9.22
N ASN A 31 -0.66 15.57 8.82
CA ASN A 31 -1.26 14.28 9.16
C ASN A 31 -0.73 13.69 10.48
N ARG A 32 0.19 14.37 11.19
CA ARG A 32 0.82 13.83 12.40
C ARG A 32 -0.19 13.44 13.48
N ASN A 33 -1.19 14.28 13.73
CA ASN A 33 -2.21 14.01 14.75
C ASN A 33 -3.05 12.77 14.40
N TYR A 34 -3.38 12.61 13.12
CA TYR A 34 -4.08 11.43 12.62
C TYR A 34 -3.25 10.16 12.87
N TYR A 35 -1.97 10.15 12.49
CA TYR A 35 -1.13 8.97 12.68
C TYR A 35 -0.86 8.68 14.16
N GLN A 36 -0.74 9.70 15.02
CA GLN A 36 -0.66 9.50 16.47
C GLN A 36 -1.89 8.75 17.01
N GLN A 37 -3.09 9.19 16.61
CA GLN A 37 -4.34 8.52 17.00
C GLN A 37 -4.39 7.10 16.45
N LEU A 38 -4.07 6.93 15.16
CA LEU A 38 -4.00 5.63 14.52
C LEU A 38 -3.10 4.67 15.30
N PHE A 39 -1.84 5.03 15.56
CA PHE A 39 -0.93 4.17 16.31
C PHE A 39 -1.43 3.89 17.75
N SER A 40 -2.07 4.87 18.39
CA SER A 40 -2.72 4.67 19.69
C SER A 40 -3.83 3.61 19.63
N ASP A 41 -4.65 3.60 18.56
CA ASP A 41 -5.70 2.59 18.37
C ASP A 41 -5.12 1.18 18.16
N TYR A 42 -3.92 1.10 17.58
CA TYR A 42 -3.14 -0.14 17.46
C TYR A 42 -2.33 -0.48 18.73
N GLY A 43 -2.48 0.28 19.83
CA GLY A 43 -1.90 -0.02 21.15
C GLY A 43 -0.60 0.71 21.47
N LEU A 44 -0.07 1.55 20.57
CA LEU A 44 1.12 2.37 20.82
C LEU A 44 0.76 3.66 21.56
N ARG A 45 0.78 3.61 22.89
CA ARG A 45 0.38 4.73 23.77
C ARG A 45 1.37 5.89 23.82
N ASN A 46 2.66 5.65 23.55
CA ASN A 46 3.68 6.70 23.58
C ASN A 46 3.68 7.49 22.27
N LYS A 47 3.22 8.74 22.35
CA LYS A 47 3.09 9.65 21.20
C LYS A 47 4.41 9.87 20.45
N ASN A 48 5.53 9.96 21.17
CA ASN A 48 6.84 10.21 20.54
C ASN A 48 7.29 9.01 19.72
N ILE A 49 7.08 7.79 20.27
CA ILE A 49 7.39 6.54 19.57
C ILE A 49 6.46 6.37 18.36
N ALA A 50 5.17 6.69 18.50
CA ALA A 50 4.21 6.63 17.39
C ALA A 50 4.62 7.54 16.21
N ILE A 51 5.01 8.79 16.48
CA ILE A 51 5.48 9.69 15.42
C ILE A 51 6.78 9.19 14.80
N ALA A 52 7.76 8.79 15.64
CA ALA A 52 9.04 8.31 15.15
C ALA A 52 8.88 7.07 14.26
N LEU A 53 8.02 6.13 14.67
CA LEU A 53 7.69 4.94 13.89
C LEU A 53 6.95 5.29 12.60
N CYS A 54 5.99 6.23 12.64
CA CYS A 54 5.30 6.70 11.44
C CYS A 54 6.27 7.29 10.41
N TYR A 55 7.16 8.17 10.88
CA TYR A 55 8.18 8.80 10.04
C TYR A 55 9.13 7.75 9.46
N PHE A 56 9.62 6.82 10.30
CA PHE A 56 10.47 5.72 9.87
C PHE A 56 9.79 4.86 8.80
N LEU A 57 8.52 4.47 9.00
CA LEU A 57 7.76 3.73 8.01
C LEU A 57 7.60 4.51 6.71
N GLY A 58 7.31 5.81 6.77
CA GLY A 58 7.22 6.66 5.58
C GLY A 58 8.55 6.76 4.81
N VAL A 59 9.68 6.83 5.50
CA VAL A 59 11.02 6.80 4.86
C VAL A 59 11.31 5.44 4.23
N VAL A 60 10.97 4.35 4.92
CA VAL A 60 11.13 2.98 4.40
C VAL A 60 10.28 2.77 3.15
N GLU A 61 9.00 3.14 3.19
CA GLU A 61 8.10 3.06 2.03
C GLU A 61 8.65 3.88 0.86
N MET A 62 9.14 5.09 1.10
CA MET A 62 9.70 5.95 0.04
C MET A 62 10.96 5.31 -0.57
N THR A 63 11.82 4.73 0.28
CA THR A 63 13.03 4.05 -0.16
C THR A 63 12.70 2.83 -1.02
N LEU A 64 11.72 2.02 -0.60
CA LEU A 64 11.24 0.87 -1.36
C LEU A 64 10.63 1.29 -2.71
N ALA A 65 9.90 2.40 -2.73
CA ALA A 65 9.28 2.93 -3.94
C ALA A 65 10.29 3.21 -5.05
N PHE A 66 11.46 3.77 -4.72
CA PHE A 66 12.49 4.06 -5.72
C PHE A 66 13.41 2.86 -5.99
N THR A 67 13.76 2.09 -4.97
CA THR A 67 14.68 0.94 -5.12
C THR A 67 14.07 -0.22 -5.92
N ILE A 68 12.75 -0.33 -5.99
CA ILE A 68 12.09 -1.36 -6.81
C ILE A 68 12.23 -1.10 -8.32
N LEU A 69 12.51 0.14 -8.74
CA LEU A 69 12.66 0.49 -10.14
C LEU A 69 13.96 -0.04 -10.74
N PHE A 70 15.03 -0.09 -9.94
CA PHE A 70 16.35 -0.54 -10.38
C PHE A 70 16.44 -2.06 -10.37
N GLU A 71 16.78 -2.65 -11.52
CA GLU A 71 16.88 -4.11 -11.70
C GLU A 71 17.80 -4.77 -10.66
N ALA A 72 18.94 -4.15 -10.36
CA ALA A 72 19.93 -4.68 -9.41
C ALA A 72 19.40 -4.81 -7.97
N THR A 73 18.52 -3.91 -7.54
CA THR A 73 17.96 -3.91 -6.17
C THR A 73 16.53 -4.43 -6.10
N ARG A 74 15.91 -4.74 -7.25
CA ARG A 74 14.48 -5.03 -7.35
C ARG A 74 14.06 -6.23 -6.53
N SER A 75 14.80 -7.34 -6.59
CA SER A 75 14.46 -8.56 -5.85
C SER A 75 14.48 -8.33 -4.34
N GLN A 76 15.49 -7.62 -3.84
CA GLN A 76 15.62 -7.24 -2.44
C GLN A 76 14.50 -6.29 -2.01
N ALA A 77 14.22 -5.26 -2.81
CA ALA A 77 13.13 -4.32 -2.58
C ALA A 77 11.75 -5.02 -2.58
N ALA A 78 11.53 -5.99 -3.46
CA ALA A 78 10.30 -6.77 -3.53
C ALA A 78 10.11 -7.62 -2.26
N ILE A 79 11.16 -8.31 -1.79
CA ILE A 79 11.10 -9.09 -0.55
C ILE A 79 10.78 -8.20 0.65
N LEU A 80 11.47 -7.06 0.79
CA LEU A 80 11.20 -6.10 1.86
C LEU A 80 9.79 -5.51 1.77
N SER A 81 9.30 -5.23 0.56
CA SER A 81 7.93 -4.76 0.32
C SER A 81 6.89 -5.81 0.72
N VAL A 82 7.12 -7.09 0.41
CA VAL A 82 6.26 -8.21 0.86
C VAL A 82 6.22 -8.28 2.38
N LEU A 83 7.37 -8.19 3.04
CA LEU A 83 7.45 -8.17 4.50
C LEU A 83 6.67 -7.00 5.09
N LEU A 84 6.86 -5.80 4.55
CA LEU A 84 6.17 -4.60 5.01
C LEU A 84 4.65 -4.71 4.84
N LEU A 85 4.18 -5.08 3.64
CA LEU A 85 2.76 -5.29 3.35
C LEU A 85 2.15 -6.39 4.22
N SER A 86 2.93 -7.44 4.54
CA SER A 86 2.49 -8.51 5.44
C SER A 86 2.31 -8.00 6.87
N VAL A 87 3.20 -7.15 7.37
CA VAL A 87 3.04 -6.52 8.69
C VAL A 87 1.75 -5.70 8.76
N TYR A 88 1.46 -4.90 7.72
CA TYR A 88 0.18 -4.17 7.62
C TYR A 88 -1.01 -5.13 7.60
N LEU A 89 -0.96 -6.17 6.76
CA LEU A 89 -2.04 -7.14 6.62
C LEU A 89 -2.33 -7.86 7.93
N ILE A 90 -1.29 -8.30 8.64
CA ILE A 90 -1.41 -8.99 9.93
C ILE A 90 -1.98 -8.03 10.97
N GLY A 91 -1.46 -6.81 11.08
CA GLY A 91 -1.96 -5.80 11.99
C GLY A 91 -3.45 -5.52 11.79
N MET A 92 -3.87 -5.31 10.54
CA MET A 92 -5.29 -5.12 10.20
C MET A 92 -6.14 -6.35 10.50
N THR A 93 -5.66 -7.55 10.16
CA THR A 93 -6.37 -8.81 10.38
C THR A 93 -6.60 -9.09 11.86
N VAL A 94 -5.58 -8.88 12.70
CA VAL A 94 -5.67 -9.08 14.15
C VAL A 94 -6.74 -8.15 14.75
N GLN A 95 -6.74 -6.88 14.38
CA GLN A 95 -7.74 -5.93 14.89
C GLN A 95 -9.15 -6.27 14.38
N LEU A 96 -9.27 -6.73 13.13
CA LEU A 96 -10.55 -7.13 12.54
C LEU A 96 -11.14 -8.37 13.24
N ILE A 97 -10.30 -9.36 13.57
CA ILE A 97 -10.70 -10.55 14.33
C ILE A 97 -11.12 -10.18 15.76
N GLN A 98 -10.49 -9.17 16.36
CA GLN A 98 -10.88 -8.61 17.66
C GLN A 98 -12.19 -7.78 17.60
N GLY A 99 -12.85 -7.70 16.43
CA GLY A 99 -14.11 -6.98 16.25
C GLY A 99 -13.95 -5.46 16.06
N LYS A 100 -12.73 -4.93 16.01
CA LYS A 100 -12.47 -3.50 15.81
C LYS A 100 -12.56 -3.14 14.33
N ARG A 101 -13.77 -2.78 13.89
CA ARG A 101 -14.09 -2.49 12.46
C ARG A 101 -14.03 -1.00 12.10
N ASP A 102 -14.03 -0.11 13.08
CA ASP A 102 -14.04 1.34 12.84
C ASP A 102 -12.65 1.98 12.71
N MET A 103 -11.61 1.16 12.71
CA MET A 103 -10.23 1.61 12.60
C MET A 103 -9.86 1.94 11.15
N SER A 104 -8.94 2.88 10.97
CA SER A 104 -8.35 3.16 9.66
C SER A 104 -7.17 2.23 9.36
N CYS A 105 -6.82 2.05 8.08
CA CYS A 105 -5.65 1.27 7.68
C CYS A 105 -4.33 2.08 7.70
N GLY A 106 -4.39 3.41 7.63
CA GLY A 106 -3.24 4.31 7.60
C GLY A 106 -2.48 4.39 6.28
N CYS A 107 -2.74 3.50 5.32
CA CYS A 107 -2.05 3.50 4.02
C CYS A 107 -2.53 4.61 3.08
N SER A 108 -3.83 4.91 3.08
CA SER A 108 -4.45 5.91 2.19
C SER A 108 -4.50 7.33 2.79
N GLY A 109 -3.80 7.57 3.90
CA GLY A 109 -3.73 8.88 4.55
C GLY A 109 -4.96 9.29 5.35
N ALA A 110 -4.85 10.46 6.00
CA ALA A 110 -5.83 10.97 6.97
C ALA A 110 -7.20 11.32 6.37
N ASN A 111 -7.23 11.69 5.10
CA ASN A 111 -8.47 12.05 4.39
C ASN A 111 -9.23 10.82 3.87
N SER A 112 -8.64 9.63 3.94
CA SER A 112 -9.32 8.42 3.52
C SER A 112 -10.35 8.00 4.56
N GLN A 113 -11.58 7.79 4.11
CA GLN A 113 -12.68 7.27 4.92
C GLN A 113 -12.68 5.73 4.99
N LEU A 114 -11.62 5.10 4.46
CA LEU A 114 -11.53 3.66 4.32
C LEU A 114 -11.25 3.01 5.67
N LYS A 115 -12.22 2.22 6.15
CA LYS A 115 -12.12 1.46 7.39
C LYS A 115 -11.62 0.04 7.15
N ILE A 116 -11.01 -0.58 8.15
CA ILE A 116 -10.59 -1.99 8.09
C ILE A 116 -11.82 -2.88 7.88
N SER A 117 -11.74 -3.75 6.87
CA SER A 117 -12.82 -4.66 6.50
C SER A 117 -12.26 -5.87 5.75
N TRP A 118 -13.03 -6.96 5.66
CA TRP A 118 -12.61 -8.17 4.93
C TRP A 118 -12.21 -7.91 3.46
N PRO A 119 -12.95 -7.09 2.68
CA PRO A 119 -12.51 -6.72 1.33
C PRO A 119 -11.14 -6.06 1.30
N LEU A 120 -10.82 -5.27 2.33
CA LEU A 120 -9.52 -4.61 2.45
C LEU A 120 -8.38 -5.60 2.71
N ILE A 121 -8.62 -6.62 3.54
CA ILE A 121 -7.67 -7.71 3.80
C ILE A 121 -7.39 -8.46 2.49
N ILE A 122 -8.44 -8.83 1.74
CA ILE A 122 -8.29 -9.52 0.45
C ILE A 122 -7.47 -8.67 -0.53
N ARG A 123 -7.80 -7.37 -0.68
CA ARG A 123 -7.06 -6.45 -1.54
C ARG A 123 -5.57 -6.42 -1.20
N ASN A 124 -5.22 -6.30 0.07
CA ASN A 124 -3.82 -6.27 0.50
C ASN A 124 -3.12 -7.63 0.34
N GLY A 125 -3.84 -8.75 0.51
CA GLY A 125 -3.33 -10.08 0.16
C GLY A 125 -2.99 -10.19 -1.33
N VAL A 126 -3.84 -9.66 -2.21
CA VAL A 126 -3.55 -9.59 -3.66
C VAL A 126 -2.32 -8.73 -3.94
N LEU A 127 -2.16 -7.58 -3.27
CA LEU A 127 -0.96 -6.74 -3.42
C LEU A 127 0.33 -7.49 -3.05
N ILE A 128 0.31 -8.31 -2.01
CA ILE A 128 1.46 -9.16 -1.64
C ILE A 128 1.80 -10.13 -2.78
N VAL A 129 0.80 -10.81 -3.34
CA VAL A 129 1.00 -11.74 -4.47
C VAL A 129 1.54 -11.01 -5.70
N LEU A 130 1.02 -9.82 -6.01
CA LEU A 130 1.53 -9.00 -7.11
C LEU A 130 2.98 -8.57 -6.86
N THR A 131 3.33 -8.21 -5.62
CA THR A 131 4.69 -7.82 -5.23
C THR A 131 5.68 -8.97 -5.39
N LEU A 132 5.26 -10.22 -5.14
CA LEU A 132 6.11 -11.39 -5.37
C LEU A 132 6.53 -11.52 -6.84
N ASN A 133 5.73 -11.05 -7.80
CA ASN A 133 6.13 -11.08 -9.22
C ASN A 133 7.32 -10.18 -9.52
N CYS A 134 7.56 -9.14 -8.71
CA CYS A 134 8.75 -8.29 -8.83
C CYS A 134 10.04 -8.98 -8.37
N THR A 135 9.98 -10.19 -7.79
CA THR A 135 11.19 -10.98 -7.52
C THR A 135 11.80 -11.57 -8.80
N LEU A 136 11.02 -11.62 -9.88
CA LEU A 136 11.48 -12.03 -11.20
C LEU A 136 12.34 -10.94 -11.85
N PRO A 137 13.35 -11.30 -12.67
CA PRO A 137 14.16 -10.34 -13.41
C PRO A 137 13.30 -9.36 -14.21
N GLY A 138 13.66 -8.08 -14.18
CA GLY A 138 13.06 -7.06 -15.04
C GLY A 138 13.72 -6.99 -16.40
N ALA A 139 13.11 -6.27 -17.35
CA ALA A 139 13.79 -5.92 -18.60
C ALA A 139 14.46 -4.54 -18.54
N GLY A 140 14.40 -3.85 -17.40
CA GLY A 140 15.06 -2.56 -17.20
C GLY A 140 14.43 -1.42 -18.01
N PHE A 141 13.09 -1.39 -18.13
CA PHE A 141 12.33 -0.36 -18.88
C PHE A 141 12.86 -0.10 -20.31
N PRO A 142 12.74 -1.08 -21.21
CA PRO A 142 13.25 -0.98 -22.55
C PRO A 142 12.57 0.15 -23.36
N PRO A 143 13.32 0.95 -24.16
CA PRO A 143 12.81 2.10 -24.90
C PRO A 143 11.70 1.81 -25.93
N GLN A 144 11.48 0.55 -26.28
CA GLN A 144 10.44 0.16 -27.24
C GLN A 144 9.10 -0.15 -26.56
N LEU A 145 9.09 -0.45 -25.26
CA LEU A 145 7.89 -0.88 -24.53
C LEU A 145 7.52 0.03 -23.36
N TRP A 146 8.30 1.08 -23.06
CA TRP A 146 8.01 1.99 -21.95
C TRP A 146 6.57 2.53 -21.97
N PHE A 147 6.03 2.85 -23.15
CA PHE A 147 4.65 3.32 -23.29
C PHE A 147 3.62 2.25 -22.90
N ALA A 148 3.84 1.00 -23.31
CA ALA A 148 2.96 -0.11 -22.94
C ALA A 148 3.02 -0.41 -21.44
N VAL A 149 4.21 -0.34 -20.83
CA VAL A 149 4.41 -0.51 -19.39
C VAL A 149 3.70 0.61 -18.61
N LEU A 150 3.82 1.87 -19.05
CA LEU A 150 3.10 3.01 -18.47
C LEU A 150 1.59 2.84 -18.56
N MET A 151 1.05 2.49 -19.73
CA MET A 151 -0.39 2.30 -19.91
C MET A 151 -0.94 1.15 -19.05
N ALA A 152 -0.23 0.02 -19.01
CA ALA A 152 -0.61 -1.13 -18.18
C ALA A 152 -0.56 -0.79 -16.68
N SER A 153 0.48 -0.08 -16.23
CA SER A 153 0.57 0.38 -14.83
C SER A 153 -0.50 1.40 -14.49
N GLY A 154 -0.81 2.34 -15.40
CA GLY A 154 -1.90 3.31 -15.24
C GLY A 154 -3.26 2.62 -15.12
N PHE A 155 -3.52 1.59 -15.92
CA PHE A 155 -4.73 0.78 -15.79
C PHE A 155 -4.80 0.07 -14.43
N MET A 156 -3.68 -0.45 -13.91
CA MET A 156 -3.61 -1.01 -12.55
C MET A 156 -3.90 0.03 -11.47
N ILE A 157 -3.35 1.24 -11.59
CA ILE A 157 -3.61 2.34 -10.65
C ILE A 157 -5.10 2.71 -10.65
N LEU A 158 -5.72 2.81 -11.83
CA LEU A 158 -7.14 3.12 -11.96
C LEU A 158 -8.01 2.02 -11.36
N THR A 159 -7.73 0.75 -11.67
CA THR A 159 -8.48 -0.39 -11.12
C THR A 159 -8.33 -0.45 -9.60
N TYR A 160 -7.12 -0.25 -9.06
CA TYR A 160 -6.89 -0.14 -7.61
C TYR A 160 -7.73 0.98 -6.99
N SER A 161 -7.73 2.16 -7.61
CA SER A 161 -8.49 3.33 -7.13
C SER A 161 -10.00 3.10 -7.20
N CYS A 162 -10.50 2.43 -8.24
CA CYS A 162 -11.90 2.03 -8.35
C CYS A 162 -12.28 1.04 -7.25
N VAL A 163 -11.45 0.03 -6.99
CA VAL A 163 -11.68 -0.93 -5.90
C VAL A 163 -11.72 -0.22 -4.55
N GLU A 164 -10.81 0.72 -4.29
CA GLU A 164 -10.83 1.51 -3.05
C GLU A 164 -12.14 2.30 -2.89
N ASN A 165 -12.56 3.02 -3.94
CA ASN A 165 -13.81 3.78 -3.91
C ASN A 165 -15.05 2.89 -3.77
N LEU A 166 -15.06 1.70 -4.38
CA LEU A 166 -16.13 0.72 -4.23
C LEU A 166 -16.25 0.24 -2.77
N ILE A 167 -15.12 -0.02 -2.11
CA ILE A 167 -15.11 -0.43 -0.69
C ILE A 167 -15.62 0.72 0.19
N VAL A 168 -15.14 1.96 -0.01
CA VAL A 168 -15.62 3.13 0.73
C VAL A 168 -17.14 3.30 0.57
N ASN A 169 -17.64 3.20 -0.66
CA ASN A 169 -19.07 3.35 -0.94
C ASN A 169 -19.90 2.22 -0.32
N ALA A 170 -19.43 0.97 -0.37
CA ALA A 170 -20.08 -0.16 0.29
C ALA A 170 -20.16 0.05 1.82
N GLN A 171 -19.09 0.57 2.43
CA GLN A 171 -19.06 0.91 3.86
C GLN A 171 -20.08 2.01 4.19
N LYS A 172 -20.16 3.08 3.40
CA LYS A 172 -21.16 4.15 3.57
C LYS A 172 -22.60 3.63 3.52
N ILE A 173 -22.90 2.81 2.52
CA ILE A 173 -24.24 2.22 2.35
C ILE A 173 -24.60 1.32 3.55
N SER A 174 -23.64 0.56 4.08
CA SER A 174 -23.89 -0.31 5.24
C SER A 174 -24.28 0.46 6.50
N ILE A 175 -23.71 1.65 6.69
CA ILE A 175 -24.06 2.54 7.81
C ILE A 175 -25.47 3.09 7.62
N LEU A 176 -25.83 3.51 6.40
CA LEU A 176 -27.16 4.06 6.12
C LEU A 176 -28.29 3.03 6.29
N ARG A 177 -28.04 1.74 6.02
CA ARG A 177 -29.05 0.68 6.24
C ARG A 177 -29.28 0.32 7.71
N ALA A 178 -28.39 0.76 8.60
CA ALA A 178 -28.50 0.48 10.04
C ALA A 178 -29.39 1.50 10.78
N TYR A 179 -29.82 2.56 10.08
CA TYR A 179 -30.83 3.53 10.52
C TYR A 179 -32.19 3.18 9.92
#